data_AF-A0A316I642-F1
#
_entry.id   AF-A0A316I642-F1
#
_cell.length_a   1.000
_cell.length_b   1.000
_cell.length_c   1.000
_cell.angle_alpha   90.00
_cell.angle_beta   90.00
_cell.angle_gamma   90.00
#
_symmetry.space_group_name_H-M   'P 1'
#
loop_
_entity.id
_entity.type
_entity.pdbx_description
1 polymer ?
#
loop_
_entity_poly.entity_id
_entity_poly.type
_entity_poly.pdbx_seq_one_letter_code
_entity_poly.pdbx_strand_id
1 'polypeptide(L)'
;MRALSWIGVLDRLIAAEPRIVVPGHGTTGGREVLDGVRDYLRESRDETWRRRDSPGVVAEVREVLVGRYSEWTGREWIERGVGCLCVEWSARTIASVLTKDSPPRGGHG
;
A
#
# COMPACT_ATOMS: atom_id res chain seq x y z
N MET A 1 3.11 -0.79 -10.15
CA MET A 1 1.93 -0.35 -9.40
C MET A 1 2.42 0.31 -8.12
N ARG A 2 1.96 1.54 -7.78
CA ARG A 2 2.35 2.20 -6.53
C ARG A 2 1.30 1.97 -5.45
N ALA A 3 1.56 1.07 -4.51
CA ALA A 3 0.57 0.63 -3.52
C ALA A 3 0.08 1.81 -2.65
N LEU A 4 0.98 2.74 -2.31
CA LEU A 4 0.65 3.92 -1.52
C LEU A 4 -0.29 4.88 -2.25
N SER A 5 -0.11 5.06 -3.57
CA SER A 5 -0.97 5.92 -4.39
C SER A 5 -2.37 5.35 -4.56
N TRP A 6 -2.50 4.01 -4.59
CA TRP A 6 -3.77 3.32 -4.72
C TRP A 6 -4.69 3.50 -3.50
N ILE A 7 -4.14 3.57 -2.28
CA ILE A 7 -4.93 3.86 -1.07
C ILE A 7 -5.70 5.19 -1.26
N GLY A 8 -5.03 6.23 -1.77
CA GLY A 8 -5.68 7.52 -2.02
C GLY A 8 -6.66 7.54 -3.20
N VAL A 9 -6.57 6.58 -4.13
CA VAL A 9 -7.58 6.38 -5.17
C VAL A 9 -8.83 5.72 -4.55
N LEU A 10 -8.63 4.67 -3.76
CA LEU A 10 -9.72 3.96 -3.08
C LEU A 10 -10.47 4.88 -2.11
N ASP A 11 -9.75 5.70 -1.33
CA ASP A 11 -10.36 6.69 -0.43
C ASP A 11 -11.29 7.65 -1.19
N ARG A 12 -10.89 8.10 -2.39
CA ARG A 12 -11.71 8.97 -3.24
C ARG A 12 -12.92 8.25 -3.83
N LEU A 13 -12.75 7.00 -4.29
CA LEU A 13 -13.86 6.20 -4.80
C LEU A 13 -14.88 5.89 -3.71
N ILE A 14 -14.43 5.58 -2.51
CA ILE A 14 -15.29 5.30 -1.35
C ILE A 14 -16.05 6.55 -0.93
N ALA A 15 -15.39 7.71 -0.94
CA ALA A 15 -16.03 9.00 -0.64
C ALA A 15 -17.10 9.41 -1.66
N ALA A 16 -17.08 8.84 -2.88
CA ALA A 16 -18.11 9.05 -3.89
C ALA A 16 -19.38 8.19 -3.65
N GLU A 17 -19.41 7.39 -2.58
CA GLU A 17 -20.54 6.56 -2.16
C GLU A 17 -21.15 5.71 -3.30
N PRO A 18 -20.34 4.86 -3.96
CA PRO A 18 -20.81 4.06 -5.08
C PRO A 18 -21.82 3.01 -4.60
N ARG A 19 -22.93 2.92 -5.33
CA ARG A 19 -23.96 1.91 -5.08
C ARG A 19 -23.55 0.52 -5.57
N ILE A 20 -22.80 0.46 -6.67
CA ILE A 20 -22.38 -0.78 -7.31
C ILE A 20 -20.92 -0.61 -7.73
N VAL A 21 -20.12 -1.64 -7.44
CA VAL A 21 -18.71 -1.77 -7.78
C VAL A 21 -18.56 -3.06 -8.58
N VAL A 22 -18.13 -2.93 -9.83
CA VAL A 22 -17.82 -4.05 -10.72
C VAL A 22 -16.30 -4.18 -10.80
N PRO A 23 -15.67 -5.09 -10.06
CA PRO A 23 -14.23 -5.27 -10.10
C PRO A 23 -13.81 -6.00 -11.39
N GLY A 24 -12.54 -5.87 -11.77
CA GLY A 24 -11.99 -6.63 -12.89
C GLY A 24 -11.91 -8.15 -12.63
N HIS A 25 -11.96 -8.56 -11.36
CA HIS A 25 -11.97 -9.96 -10.91
C HIS A 25 -12.75 -10.07 -9.59
N GLY A 26 -13.33 -11.24 -9.31
CA GLY A 26 -14.16 -11.47 -8.13
C GLY A 26 -15.61 -11.04 -8.33
N THR A 27 -16.35 -10.97 -7.22
CA THR A 27 -17.81 -10.75 -7.24
C THR A 27 -18.13 -9.25 -7.23
N THR A 28 -19.08 -8.84 -8.08
CA THR A 28 -19.69 -7.50 -8.03
C THR A 28 -20.37 -7.28 -6.68
N GLY A 29 -20.18 -6.11 -6.08
CA GLY A 29 -20.77 -5.75 -4.79
C GLY A 29 -21.01 -4.26 -4.67
N GLY A 30 -21.22 -3.79 -3.45
CA GLY A 30 -21.31 -2.37 -3.13
C GLY A 30 -19.96 -1.78 -2.72
N ARG A 31 -20.03 -0.72 -1.90
CA ARG A 31 -18.87 -0.01 -1.33
C ARG A 31 -17.91 -0.94 -0.59
N GLU A 32 -18.41 -2.01 0.01
CA GLU A 32 -17.62 -3.00 0.77
C GLU A 32 -16.49 -3.65 -0.03
N VAL A 33 -16.64 -3.74 -1.36
CA VAL A 33 -15.57 -4.22 -2.26
C VAL A 33 -14.36 -3.28 -2.19
N LEU A 34 -14.60 -1.96 -2.22
CA LEU A 34 -13.53 -0.97 -2.14
C LEU A 34 -12.94 -0.87 -0.73
N ASP A 35 -13.79 -0.95 0.30
CA ASP A 35 -13.35 -0.95 1.70
C ASP A 35 -12.41 -2.15 1.95
N GLY A 36 -12.76 -3.36 1.48
CA GLY A 36 -11.92 -4.54 1.62
C GLY A 36 -10.54 -4.36 1.00
N VAL A 37 -10.47 -3.91 -0.26
CA VAL A 37 -9.17 -3.67 -0.94
C VAL A 37 -8.37 -2.57 -0.24
N ARG A 38 -9.02 -1.49 0.20
CA ARG A 38 -8.35 -0.39 0.91
C ARG A 38 -7.74 -0.88 2.22
N ASP A 39 -8.50 -1.65 2.98
CA ASP A 39 -8.09 -2.12 4.30
C ASP A 39 -6.91 -3.07 4.18
N TYR A 40 -6.90 -3.98 3.19
CA TYR A 40 -5.73 -4.80 2.89
C TYR A 40 -4.49 -4.00 2.48
N LEU A 41 -4.64 -2.98 1.62
CA LEU A 41 -3.50 -2.15 1.24
C LEU A 41 -2.95 -1.37 2.42
N ARG A 42 -3.81 -0.91 3.34
CA ARG A 42 -3.40 -0.25 4.58
C ARG A 42 -2.69 -1.21 5.53
N GLU A 43 -3.24 -2.40 5.74
CA GLU A 43 -2.57 -3.43 6.56
C GLU A 43 -1.23 -3.81 5.95
N SER A 44 -1.18 -4.12 4.65
CA SER A 44 0.06 -4.45 3.94
C SER A 44 1.12 -3.35 4.11
N ARG A 45 0.72 -2.09 3.97
CA ARG A 45 1.61 -0.93 4.20
C ARG A 45 2.11 -0.89 5.64
N ASP A 46 1.22 -1.02 6.61
CA ASP A 46 1.53 -0.84 8.03
C ASP A 46 2.39 -2.00 8.57
N GLU A 47 2.09 -3.23 8.16
CA GLU A 47 2.89 -4.42 8.48
C GLU A 47 4.28 -4.35 7.85
N THR A 48 4.39 -3.89 6.59
CA THR A 48 5.67 -3.70 5.91
C THR A 48 6.49 -2.60 6.58
N TRP A 49 5.87 -1.48 6.92
CA TRP A 49 6.55 -0.38 7.61
C TRP A 49 7.10 -0.80 8.97
N ARG A 50 6.31 -1.53 9.75
CA ARG A 50 6.71 -2.01 11.10
C ARG A 50 7.91 -2.94 11.05
N ARG A 51 8.08 -3.68 9.95
CA ARG A 51 9.14 -4.69 9.75
C ARG A 51 10.19 -4.26 8.74
N ARG A 52 10.23 -3.00 8.35
CA ARG A 52 11.10 -2.50 7.27
C ARG A 52 12.60 -2.79 7.49
N ASP A 53 13.01 -2.95 8.74
CA ASP A 53 14.39 -3.22 9.13
C ASP A 53 14.70 -4.73 9.22
N SER A 54 13.70 -5.60 8.99
CA SER A 54 13.89 -7.05 8.94
C SER A 54 14.42 -7.50 7.58
N PRO A 55 15.45 -8.38 7.51
CA PRO A 55 15.87 -9.02 6.27
C PRO A 55 14.80 -9.99 5.71
N GLY A 56 13.84 -10.42 6.55
CA GLY A 56 12.75 -11.34 6.21
C GLY A 56 11.40 -10.66 5.96
N VAL A 57 11.35 -9.33 5.82
CA VAL A 57 10.10 -8.53 5.81
C VAL A 57 9.01 -9.09 4.88
N VAL A 58 9.37 -9.57 3.68
CA VAL A 58 8.38 -10.11 2.72
C VAL A 58 7.69 -11.36 3.27
N ALA A 59 8.47 -12.32 3.80
CA ALA A 59 7.94 -13.57 4.33
C ALA A 59 7.12 -13.33 5.60
N GLU A 60 7.63 -12.50 6.51
CA GLU A 60 6.95 -12.17 7.77
C GLU A 60 5.60 -11.46 7.54
N VAL A 61 5.56 -10.48 6.63
CA VAL A 61 4.31 -9.77 6.31
C VAL A 61 3.33 -10.71 5.60
N ARG A 62 3.82 -11.57 4.71
CA ARG A 62 2.98 -12.58 4.06
C ARG A 62 2.32 -13.51 5.07
N GLU A 63 3.05 -14.03 6.05
CA GLU A 63 2.49 -14.88 7.09
C GLU A 63 1.36 -14.19 7.86
N VAL A 64 1.55 -12.93 8.23
CA VAL A 64 0.52 -12.13 8.91
C VAL A 64 -0.72 -11.96 8.02
N LEU A 65 -0.54 -11.55 6.76
CA LEU A 65 -1.65 -11.28 5.85
C LEU A 65 -2.39 -12.57 5.48
N VAL A 66 -1.70 -13.69 5.27
CA VAL A 66 -2.34 -14.99 5.02
C VAL A 66 -3.10 -15.50 6.25
N GLY A 67 -2.58 -15.25 7.45
CA GLY A 67 -3.28 -15.59 8.69
C GLY A 67 -4.58 -14.81 8.90
N ARG A 68 -4.59 -13.52 8.53
CA ARG A 68 -5.77 -12.64 8.68
C ARG A 68 -6.78 -12.76 7.54
N TYR A 69 -6.30 -12.96 6.33
CA TYR A 69 -7.10 -13.02 5.10
C TYR A 69 -7.03 -14.41 4.48
N SER A 70 -7.27 -15.43 5.30
CA SER A 70 -7.15 -16.84 4.90
C SER A 70 -8.12 -17.23 3.77
N GLU A 71 -9.28 -16.56 3.71
CA GLU A 71 -10.36 -16.79 2.73
C GLU A 71 -10.17 -16.02 1.41
N TRP A 72 -9.16 -15.15 1.30
CA TRP A 72 -8.98 -14.33 0.10
C TRP A 72 -8.40 -15.10 -1.08
N THR A 73 -8.97 -14.85 -2.25
CA THR A 73 -8.42 -15.24 -3.55
C THR A 73 -7.31 -14.26 -3.94
N GLY A 74 -6.20 -14.73 -4.53
CA GLY A 74 -5.10 -13.86 -4.96
C GLY A 74 -3.94 -13.73 -3.96
N ARG A 75 -3.83 -14.65 -2.99
CA ARG A 75 -2.74 -14.67 -1.98
C ARG A 75 -1.34 -14.76 -2.61
N GLU A 76 -1.23 -15.31 -3.82
CA GLU A 76 0.00 -15.35 -4.60
C GLU A 76 0.57 -13.96 -4.94
N TRP A 77 -0.26 -12.91 -4.89
CA TRP A 77 0.16 -11.54 -5.17
C TRP A 77 0.69 -10.79 -3.94
N ILE A 78 0.52 -11.34 -2.73
CA ILE A 78 0.91 -10.67 -1.48
C ILE A 78 2.40 -10.37 -1.46
N GLU A 79 3.25 -11.36 -1.74
CA GLU A 79 4.71 -11.20 -1.75
C GLU A 79 5.16 -10.12 -2.74
N ARG A 80 4.55 -10.10 -3.94
CA ARG A 80 4.82 -9.10 -4.96
C ARG A 80 4.40 -7.70 -4.50
N GLY A 81 3.24 -7.57 -3.88
CA GLY A 81 2.75 -6.31 -3.32
C GLY A 81 3.66 -5.75 -2.23
N VAL A 82 4.08 -6.60 -1.28
CA VAL A 82 5.01 -6.22 -0.21
C VAL A 82 6.38 -5.84 -0.78
N GLY A 83 6.90 -6.58 -1.76
CA GLY A 83 8.15 -6.24 -2.44
C GLY A 83 8.11 -4.84 -3.08
N CYS A 84 7.00 -4.48 -3.73
CA CYS A 84 6.83 -3.12 -4.26
C CYS A 84 6.81 -2.05 -3.15
N LEU A 85 6.14 -2.31 -2.03
CA LEU A 85 6.12 -1.40 -0.87
C LEU A 85 7.53 -1.17 -0.32
N CYS A 86 8.34 -2.21 -0.15
CA CYS A 86 9.73 -2.09 0.29
C CYS A 86 10.55 -1.16 -0.62
N VAL A 87 10.41 -1.29 -1.95
CA VAL A 87 11.08 -0.41 -2.91
C VAL A 87 10.57 1.04 -2.82
N GLU A 88 9.25 1.23 -2.70
CA GLU A 88 8.65 2.57 -2.55
C GLU A 88 9.13 3.29 -1.28
N TRP A 89 9.26 2.56 -0.17
CA TRP A 89 9.80 3.11 1.08
C TRP A 89 11.26 3.49 0.95
N SER A 90 12.10 2.62 0.39
CA SER A 90 13.51 2.93 0.16
C SER A 90 13.69 4.18 -0.72
N ALA A 91 12.91 4.29 -1.81
CA ALA A 91 12.93 5.47 -2.68
C ALA A 91 12.47 6.74 -1.95
N ARG A 92 11.45 6.66 -1.09
CA ARG A 92 10.95 7.81 -0.31
C ARG A 92 11.92 8.24 0.79
N THR A 93 12.59 7.30 1.44
CA THR A 93 13.66 7.58 2.41
C THR A 93 14.80 8.33 1.72
N ILE A 94 15.27 7.85 0.56
CA ILE A 94 16.32 8.52 -0.23
C ILE A 94 15.89 9.92 -0.65
N ALA A 95 14.68 10.08 -1.19
CA ALA A 95 14.17 11.39 -1.60
C ALA A 95 14.05 12.38 -0.41
N SER A 96 13.70 11.90 0.79
CA SER A 96 13.63 12.73 1.99
C SER A 96 15.01 13.16 2.51
N VAL A 97 16.06 12.36 2.31
CA VAL A 97 17.44 12.74 2.65
C VAL A 97 17.94 13.81 1.68
N LEU A 98 17.78 13.58 0.37
CA LEU A 98 18.22 14.51 -0.68
C LEU A 98 17.57 15.89 -0.61
N THR A 99 16.31 15.95 -0.16
CA THR A 99 15.59 17.23 0.02
C THR A 99 15.97 17.96 1.31
N LYS A 100 16.45 17.26 2.34
CA LYS A 100 16.98 17.88 3.57
C LYS A 100 18.38 18.47 3.38
N ASP A 101 19.19 17.90 2.49
CA ASP A 101 20.56 18.36 2.20
C ASP A 101 20.62 19.51 1.19
N SER A 102 19.47 20.04 0.75
CA SER A 102 19.44 21.21 -0.14
C SER A 102 19.74 22.48 0.65
N PRO A 103 20.82 23.23 0.35
CA PRO A 103 21.11 24.49 1.04
C PRO A 103 19.98 25.50 0.77
N PRO A 104 19.64 26.38 1.73
CA PRO A 104 18.66 27.44 1.49
C PRO A 104 19.15 28.27 0.31
N ARG A 105 18.31 28.42 -0.72
CA ARG A 105 18.61 29.33 -1.84
C ARG A 105 18.78 30.73 -1.25
N GLY A 106 20.02 31.20 -1.20
CA GLY A 106 20.35 32.55 -0.75
C GLY A 106 19.51 33.55 -1.54
N GLY A 107 18.73 34.37 -0.83
CA GLY A 107 18.08 35.52 -1.41
C GLY A 107 19.14 36.53 -1.81
N HIS A 108 19.21 36.86 -3.09
CA HIS A 108 19.88 38.07 -3.55
C HIS A 108 18.89 39.22 -3.38
N GLY A 109 19.24 40.14 -2.49
CA GLY A 109 18.61 41.46 -2.38
C GLY A 109 19.13 42.42 -3.44
#